data_AF-A0A6J6YMC9-F1
#
_entry.id   AF-A0A6J6YMC9-F1
#
_cell.length_a   1.000
_cell.length_b   1.000
_cell.length_c   1.000
_cell.angle_alpha   90.00
_cell.angle_beta   90.00
_cell.angle_gamma   90.00
#
_symmetry.space_group_name_H-M   'P 1'
#
loop_
_entity.id
_entity.type
_entity.pdbx_description
1 polymer ?
#
loop_
_entity_poly.entity_id
_entity_poly.type
_entity_poly.pdbx_seq_one_letter_code
_entity_poly.pdbx_strand_id
1 'polypeptide(L)'
;MSKVNSFNKFIAEKITAGVATMWCAYLFAIIALISLPNAIKSGDTLVIVSWIAQTFLQLVLLSIIMVGQSVSSAKLEQTINETHEASLGEFELAKEARTLAQKELSELKVISAEIHRVIKDLEKKDK
;
A
#
# COMPACT_ATOMS: atom_id res chain seq x y z
N MET A 1 6.27 -4.96 -29.09
CA MET A 1 5.76 -5.89 -28.05
C MET A 1 5.14 -5.21 -26.82
N SER A 2 5.40 -3.93 -26.51
CA SER A 2 4.85 -3.31 -25.27
C SER A 2 3.33 -3.06 -25.28
N LYS A 3 2.73 -2.68 -26.43
CA LYS A 3 1.30 -2.36 -26.50
C LYS A 3 0.38 -3.55 -26.21
N VAL A 4 0.74 -4.75 -26.70
CA VAL A 4 -0.03 -5.99 -26.45
C VAL A 4 0.04 -6.38 -24.97
N ASN A 5 1.22 -6.29 -24.35
CA ASN A 5 1.37 -6.62 -22.94
C ASN A 5 0.62 -5.64 -22.03
N SER A 6 0.60 -4.35 -22.40
CA SER A 6 -0.16 -3.31 -21.70
C SER A 6 -1.66 -3.54 -21.80
N PHE A 7 -2.14 -3.94 -22.98
CA PHE A 7 -3.54 -4.27 -23.21
C PHE A 7 -3.97 -5.52 -22.44
N ASN A 8 -3.16 -6.59 -22.47
CA ASN A 8 -3.42 -7.81 -21.71
C ASN A 8 -3.46 -7.55 -20.21
N LYS A 9 -2.53 -6.72 -19.70
CA LYS A 9 -2.50 -6.30 -18.31
C LYS A 9 -3.76 -5.51 -17.94
N PHE A 10 -4.17 -4.55 -18.77
CA PHE A 10 -5.39 -3.78 -18.56
C PHE A 10 -6.66 -4.66 -18.51
N ILE A 11 -6.78 -5.62 -19.42
CA ILE A 11 -7.88 -6.59 -19.45
C ILE A 11 -7.86 -7.45 -18.19
N ALA A 12 -6.68 -8.00 -17.83
CA ALA A 12 -6.52 -8.84 -16.67
C ALA A 12 -6.86 -8.10 -15.36
N GLU A 13 -6.42 -6.85 -15.23
CA GLU A 13 -6.75 -5.99 -14.09
C GLU A 13 -8.25 -5.72 -14.01
N LYS A 14 -8.91 -5.39 -15.13
CA LYS A 14 -10.37 -5.17 -15.16
C LYS A 14 -11.16 -6.40 -14.78
N ILE A 15 -10.81 -7.57 -15.30
CA ILE A 15 -11.49 -8.83 -14.97
C ILE A 15 -11.26 -9.16 -13.50
N THR A 16 -10.01 -9.08 -13.03
CA THR A 16 -9.67 -9.38 -11.63
C THR A 16 -10.36 -8.41 -10.68
N ALA A 17 -10.43 -7.12 -11.00
CA ALA A 17 -11.14 -6.13 -10.21
C ALA A 17 -12.65 -6.41 -10.14
N GLY A 18 -13.26 -6.91 -11.21
CA GLY A 18 -14.65 -7.35 -11.20
C GLY A 18 -14.88 -8.60 -10.35
N VAL A 19 -14.02 -9.60 -10.50
CA VAL A 19 -14.13 -10.90 -9.80
C VAL A 19 -13.74 -10.78 -8.31
N ALA A 20 -12.89 -9.82 -7.96
CA ALA A 20 -12.49 -9.52 -6.59
C ALA A 20 -13.54 -8.73 -5.79
N THR A 21 -14.79 -8.68 -6.26
CA THR A 21 -15.94 -8.10 -5.54
C THR A 21 -16.76 -9.20 -4.83
N MET A 22 -17.35 -8.87 -3.67
CA MET A 22 -18.24 -9.80 -2.95
C MET A 22 -19.41 -10.29 -3.83
N TRP A 23 -19.84 -9.49 -4.80
CA TRP A 23 -20.90 -9.84 -5.76
C TRP A 23 -20.58 -11.10 -6.58
N CYS A 24 -19.33 -11.33 -6.93
CA CYS A 24 -18.95 -12.55 -7.65
C CYS A 24 -19.08 -13.81 -6.80
N ALA A 25 -18.79 -13.74 -5.49
CA ALA A 25 -19.01 -14.87 -4.59
C ALA A 25 -20.50 -15.23 -4.52
N TYR A 26 -21.39 -14.24 -4.47
CA TYR A 26 -22.84 -14.48 -4.51
C TYR A 26 -23.29 -15.05 -5.86
N LEU A 27 -22.78 -14.54 -6.97
CA LEU A 27 -23.11 -15.05 -8.30
C LEU A 27 -22.68 -16.51 -8.46
N PHE A 28 -21.47 -16.88 -8.03
CA PHE A 28 -20.98 -18.25 -8.10
C PHE A 28 -21.74 -19.18 -7.15
N ALA A 29 -22.15 -18.70 -5.97
CA ALA A 29 -23.02 -19.46 -5.08
C ALA A 29 -24.38 -19.77 -5.75
N ILE A 30 -24.98 -18.80 -6.44
CA ILE A 30 -26.23 -18.99 -7.20
C ILE A 30 -26.03 -19.99 -8.35
N ILE A 31 -24.95 -19.85 -9.12
CA ILE A 31 -24.64 -20.79 -10.21
C ILE A 31 -24.44 -22.20 -9.67
N ALA A 32 -23.75 -22.35 -8.54
CA ALA A 32 -23.60 -23.64 -7.89
C ALA A 32 -24.98 -24.19 -7.48
N LEU A 33 -25.84 -23.39 -6.83
CA LEU A 33 -27.20 -23.80 -6.44
C LEU A 33 -28.04 -24.35 -7.61
N ILE A 34 -27.84 -23.88 -8.85
CA ILE A 34 -28.53 -24.44 -10.04
C ILE A 34 -28.13 -25.89 -10.31
N SER A 35 -26.90 -26.28 -9.95
CA SER A 35 -26.39 -27.66 -10.14
C SER A 35 -26.74 -28.62 -8.99
N LEU A 36 -27.15 -28.10 -7.83
CA LEU A 36 -27.62 -28.87 -6.68
C LEU A 36 -28.72 -29.90 -6.98
N PRO A 37 -29.81 -29.58 -7.73
CA PRO A 37 -30.86 -30.55 -8.03
C PRO A 37 -30.35 -31.77 -8.80
N ASN A 38 -29.30 -31.64 -9.61
CA ASN A 38 -28.71 -32.78 -10.31
C ASN A 38 -27.97 -33.72 -9.35
N ALA A 39 -27.29 -33.18 -8.34
CA ALA A 39 -26.63 -33.98 -7.31
C ALA A 39 -27.65 -34.73 -6.43
N ILE A 40 -28.75 -34.07 -6.05
CA ILE A 40 -29.81 -34.68 -5.22
C ILE A 40 -30.54 -35.80 -5.99
N LYS A 41 -30.80 -35.60 -7.29
CA LYS A 41 -31.41 -36.64 -8.14
C LYS A 41 -30.58 -37.93 -8.22
N SER A 42 -29.28 -37.86 -7.94
CA SER A 42 -28.41 -39.03 -7.93
C SER A 42 -28.70 -39.99 -6.76
N GLY A 43 -29.37 -39.53 -5.69
CA GLY A 43 -29.78 -40.38 -4.55
C GLY A 43 -28.65 -40.87 -3.64
N ASP A 44 -27.40 -40.60 -3.99
CA ASP A 44 -26.20 -41.03 -3.27
C ASP A 44 -25.65 -39.90 -2.39
N THR A 45 -25.46 -40.19 -1.10
CA THR A 45 -24.91 -39.25 -0.13
C THR A 45 -23.48 -38.83 -0.49
N LEU A 46 -22.68 -39.75 -1.06
CA LEU A 46 -21.32 -39.43 -1.50
C LEU A 46 -21.30 -38.40 -2.63
N VAL A 47 -22.25 -38.47 -3.57
CA VAL A 47 -22.35 -37.52 -4.68
C VAL A 47 -22.71 -36.12 -4.18
N ILE A 48 -23.61 -36.01 -3.19
CA ILE A 48 -23.99 -34.73 -2.60
C ILE A 48 -22.80 -34.10 -1.86
N VAL A 49 -22.11 -34.87 -1.01
CA VAL A 49 -20.93 -34.36 -0.27
C VAL A 49 -19.81 -33.97 -1.24
N SER A 50 -19.55 -34.78 -2.26
CA SER A 50 -18.57 -34.49 -3.31
C SER A 50 -18.92 -33.20 -4.06
N TRP A 51 -20.19 -33.00 -4.41
CA TRP A 51 -20.65 -31.77 -5.06
C TRP A 51 -20.46 -30.53 -4.18
N ILE A 52 -20.73 -30.62 -2.87
CA ILE A 52 -20.49 -29.53 -1.93
C ILE A 52 -18.99 -29.21 -1.85
N ALA A 53 -18.16 -30.22 -1.62
CA ALA A 53 -16.72 -30.04 -1.42
C ALA A 53 -16.00 -29.57 -2.69
N GLN A 54 -16.44 -30.06 -3.85
CA GLN A 54 -15.84 -29.75 -5.14
C GLN A 54 -16.54 -28.57 -5.78
N THR A 55 -17.74 -28.74 -6.34
CA THR A 55 -18.37 -27.70 -7.17
C THR A 55 -18.73 -26.44 -6.37
N PHE A 56 -19.33 -26.58 -5.19
CA PHE A 56 -19.76 -25.41 -4.42
C PHE A 56 -18.58 -24.72 -3.74
N LEU A 57 -17.84 -25.42 -2.88
CA LEU A 57 -16.73 -24.82 -2.14
C LEU A 57 -15.63 -24.36 -3.07
N GLN A 58 -15.23 -25.10 -4.11
CA GLN A 58 -14.12 -24.65 -4.98
C GLN A 58 -14.45 -23.35 -5.72
N LEU A 59 -15.64 -23.22 -6.31
CA LEU A 59 -16.04 -22.02 -7.04
C LEU A 59 -16.15 -20.81 -6.09
N VAL A 60 -16.84 -20.98 -4.97
CA VAL A 60 -17.07 -19.88 -4.02
C VAL A 60 -15.79 -19.49 -3.27
N LEU A 61 -14.98 -20.47 -2.85
CA LEU A 61 -13.73 -20.25 -2.12
C LEU A 61 -12.73 -19.45 -2.97
N LEU A 62 -12.61 -19.75 -4.27
CA LEU A 62 -11.71 -19.00 -5.16
C LEU A 62 -12.07 -17.51 -5.19
N SER A 63 -13.36 -17.18 -5.34
CA SER A 63 -13.83 -15.79 -5.34
C SER A 63 -13.65 -15.12 -3.97
N ILE A 64 -13.99 -15.79 -2.88
CA ILE A 64 -13.83 -15.24 -1.52
C ILE A 64 -12.35 -14.98 -1.20
N ILE A 65 -11.44 -15.89 -1.58
CA ILE A 65 -10.00 -15.69 -1.40
C ILE A 65 -9.56 -14.42 -2.15
N MET A 66 -9.98 -14.24 -3.40
CA MET A 66 -9.62 -13.08 -4.20
C MET A 66 -10.10 -11.76 -3.57
N VAL A 67 -11.34 -11.73 -3.06
CA VAL A 67 -11.88 -10.58 -2.32
C VAL A 67 -11.11 -10.32 -1.03
N GLY A 68 -10.76 -11.39 -0.30
CA GLY A 68 -9.96 -11.27 0.92
C GLY A 68 -8.59 -10.65 0.66
N GLN A 69 -7.93 -11.06 -0.43
CA GLN A 69 -6.65 -10.48 -0.85
C GLN A 69 -6.80 -9.01 -1.26
N SER A 70 -7.85 -8.63 -2.02
CA SER A 70 -8.05 -7.25 -2.45
C SER A 70 -8.30 -6.29 -1.28
N VAL A 71 -9.12 -6.71 -0.30
CA VAL A 71 -9.36 -5.93 0.93
C VAL A 71 -8.10 -5.79 1.77
N SER A 72 -7.29 -6.85 1.87
CA SER A 72 -6.02 -6.80 2.61
C SER A 72 -5.01 -5.86 1.94
N SER A 73 -4.91 -5.90 0.61
CA SER A 73 -4.02 -5.02 -0.15
C SER A 73 -4.42 -3.54 -0.03
N ALA A 74 -5.72 -3.23 -0.03
CA ALA A 74 -6.20 -1.86 0.14
C ALA A 74 -5.81 -1.27 1.51
N LYS A 75 -5.90 -2.08 2.58
CA LYS A 75 -5.43 -1.67 3.91
C LYS A 75 -3.92 -1.44 3.95
N LEU A 76 -3.16 -2.33 3.30
CA LEU A 76 -1.72 -2.20 3.22
C LEU A 76 -1.33 -0.91 2.46
N GLU A 77 -1.98 -0.62 1.34
CA GLU A 77 -1.76 0.60 0.57
C GLU A 77 -2.09 1.86 1.38
N GLN A 78 -3.17 1.84 2.17
CA GLN A 78 -3.49 2.93 3.09
C GLN A 78 -2.36 3.15 4.11
N THR A 79 -1.91 2.10 4.80
CA THR A 79 -0.82 2.21 5.77
C THR A 79 0.49 2.68 5.13
N ILE A 80 0.79 2.23 3.92
CA ILE A 80 1.96 2.70 3.15
C ILE A 80 1.84 4.19 2.87
N ASN A 81 0.66 4.65 2.44
CA ASN A 81 0.44 6.06 2.15
C ASN A 81 0.57 6.94 3.40
N GLU A 82 -0.04 6.53 4.52
CA GLU A 82 0.08 7.21 5.81
C GLU A 82 1.54 7.27 6.29
N THR A 83 2.28 6.15 6.17
CA THR A 83 3.69 6.08 6.56
C THR A 83 4.58 6.94 5.65
N HIS A 84 4.28 6.97 4.35
CA HIS A 84 5.00 7.79 3.39
C HIS A 84 4.76 9.29 3.65
N GLU A 85 3.53 9.68 3.93
CA GLU A 85 3.18 11.06 4.30
C GLU A 85 3.87 11.49 5.61
N ALA A 86 3.83 10.63 6.63
CA ALA A 86 4.55 10.87 7.88
C ALA A 86 6.06 11.04 7.66
N SER A 87 6.67 10.18 6.83
CA SER A 87 8.10 10.23 6.52
C SER A 87 8.49 11.52 5.78
N LEU A 88 7.63 12.02 4.88
CA LEU A 88 7.84 13.31 4.23
C LEU A 88 7.76 14.47 5.22
N GLY A 89 6.78 14.45 6.13
CA GLY A 89 6.66 15.46 7.19
C GLY A 89 7.90 15.52 8.09
N GLU A 90 8.42 14.36 8.51
CA GLU A 90 9.67 14.29 9.28
C GLU A 90 10.88 14.82 8.48
N PHE A 91 10.94 14.51 7.18
CA PHE A 91 12.01 14.99 6.30
C PHE A 91 11.98 16.52 6.13
N GLU A 92 10.79 17.11 6.00
CA GLU A 92 10.64 18.57 5.94
C GLU A 92 11.07 19.24 7.25
N LEU A 93 10.64 18.71 8.40
CA LEU A 93 11.09 19.20 9.71
C LEU A 93 12.61 19.09 9.88
N ALA A 94 13.21 17.98 9.46
CA ALA A 94 14.66 17.80 9.49
C ALA A 94 15.38 18.81 8.59
N LYS A 95 14.82 19.11 7.41
CA LYS A 95 15.36 20.12 6.50
C LYS A 95 15.28 21.51 7.11
N GLU A 96 14.16 21.88 7.73
CA GLU A 96 14.00 23.15 8.45
C GLU A 96 15.02 23.28 9.60
N ALA A 97 15.13 22.25 10.45
CA ALA A 97 16.09 22.22 11.56
C ALA A 97 17.54 22.41 11.06
N ARG A 98 17.89 21.77 9.93
CA ARG A 98 19.20 21.94 9.31
C ARG A 98 19.43 23.36 8.81
N THR A 99 18.43 23.98 8.17
CA THR A 99 18.54 25.38 7.70
C THR A 99 18.70 26.36 8.85
N LEU A 100 17.99 26.13 9.97
CA LEU A 100 18.11 26.95 11.17
C LEU A 100 19.51 26.80 11.78
N ALA A 101 19.97 25.57 11.97
CA ALA A 101 21.33 25.30 12.48
C ALA A 101 22.42 25.95 11.61
N GLN A 102 22.20 26.03 10.29
CA GLN A 102 23.13 26.69 9.38
C GLN A 102 23.16 28.21 9.55
N LYS A 103 22.01 28.84 9.86
CA LYS A 103 21.93 30.27 10.20
C LYS A 103 22.66 30.55 11.51
N GLU A 104 22.37 29.79 12.57
CA GLU A 104 23.05 29.88 13.87
C GLU A 104 24.57 29.80 13.72
N LEU A 105 25.07 28.85 12.92
CA LEU A 105 26.50 28.70 12.64
C LEU A 105 27.11 29.90 11.91
N SER A 106 26.35 30.55 11.03
CA SER A 106 26.80 31.73 10.31
C SER A 106 26.91 32.95 11.24
N GLU A 107 25.96 33.13 12.15
CA GLU A 107 25.96 34.21 13.15
C GLU A 107 27.11 34.03 14.15
N LEU A 108 27.31 32.79 14.64
CA LEU A 108 28.43 32.48 15.52
C LEU A 108 29.80 32.78 14.88
N LYS A 109 29.94 32.55 13.57
CA LYS A 109 31.17 32.89 12.83
C LYS A 109 31.41 34.39 12.75
N VAL A 110 30.36 35.20 12.55
CA VAL A 110 30.48 36.66 12.51
C VAL A 110 30.90 37.19 13.88
N ILE A 111 30.24 36.74 14.95
CA ILE A 111 30.58 37.14 16.33
C ILE A 111 32.02 36.74 16.67
N SER A 112 32.43 35.51 16.32
CA SER A 112 33.80 35.03 16.53
C SER A 112 34.85 35.88 15.79
N ALA A 113 34.57 36.27 14.55
CA ALA A 113 35.44 37.15 13.76
C ALA A 113 35.53 38.55 14.36
N GLU A 114 34.43 39.08 14.89
CA GLU A 114 34.36 40.39 15.55
C GLU A 114 35.14 40.39 16.86
N ILE A 115 35.00 39.36 17.70
CA ILE A 115 35.80 39.15 18.91
C ILE A 115 37.30 39.11 18.56
N HIS A 116 37.69 38.33 17.53
CA HIS A 116 39.10 38.26 17.09
C HIS A 116 39.63 39.62 16.65
N ARG A 117 38.82 40.43 15.98
CA ARG A 117 39.20 41.77 15.56
C ARG A 117 39.41 42.70 16.75
N VAL A 118 38.49 42.68 17.71
CA VAL A 118 38.60 43.48 18.95
C VAL A 118 39.85 43.10 19.75
N ILE A 119 40.15 41.80 19.90
CA ILE A 119 41.37 41.34 20.58
C ILE A 119 42.62 41.89 19.89
N LYS A 120 42.68 41.82 18.57
CA LYS A 120 43.82 42.32 17.78
C LYS A 120 44.01 43.83 17.88
N ASP A 121 42.90 44.58 17.93
CA ASP A 121 42.93 46.04 18.06
C ASP A 121 43.38 46.46 19.47
N LEU A 122 43.01 45.71 20.51
CA LEU A 122 43.53 45.91 21.89
C LEU A 122 45.03 45.63 21.96
N GLU A 123 45.50 44.54 21.35
CA GLU A 123 46.92 44.13 21.36
C GLU A 123 47.84 45.14 20.65
N LYS A 124 47.32 45.85 19.64
CA LYS A 124 48.02 46.95 18.96
C LYS A 124 48.09 48.23 19.77
N LYS A 125 47.14 48.46 20.69
CA LYS A 125 47.05 49.68 21.49
C LYS A 125 47.94 49.63 22.74
N ASP A 126 48.32 48.42 23.17
CA ASP A 126 49.27 48.15 24.25
C ASP A 126 50.75 48.15 23.80
N LYS A 127 51.03 48.37 22.51
CA LYS A 127 52.38 48.59 21.95
C LYS A 127 52.58 50.04 21.55
#